data_AF-A0A395YE43-F1
#
_entry.id   AF-A0A395YE43-F1
#
_cell.length_a   1.000
_cell.length_b   1.000
_cell.length_c   1.000
_cell.angle_alpha   90.00
_cell.angle_beta   90.00
_cell.angle_gamma   90.00
#
_symmetry.space_group_name_H-M   'P 1'
#
loop_
_entity.id
_entity.type
_entity.pdbx_description
1 polymer ?
#
loop_
_entity_poly.entity_id
_entity_poly.type
_entity_poly.pdbx_seq_one_letter_code
_entity_poly.pdbx_strand_id
1 'polypeptide(L)'
;MKTKSCMAALTAVFLCLPVFTLPAYAQSTEPTEDPPAQEETTTAKPFTPEGTGTVVDNATDEDGKEFYTIQTPDEHVFFLVIDKQRTSENVYFLDAVTEKDLLSLAQSEKESETLEQEPEPTPAPPEPTNEPEPAPEP
;
A
#
# COMPACT_ATOMS: atom_id res chain seq x y z
N MET A 1 -49.52 4.47 -35.13
CA MET A 1 -50.49 4.97 -36.13
C MET A 1 -50.46 6.50 -36.10
N LYS A 2 -50.51 7.13 -37.27
CA LYS A 2 -50.19 8.53 -37.56
C LYS A 2 -51.40 9.12 -38.26
N THR A 3 -51.96 10.26 -37.84
CA THR A 3 -52.63 11.29 -38.70
C THR A 3 -53.26 12.44 -37.88
N LYS A 4 -52.76 13.70 -37.89
CA LYS A 4 -53.03 14.92 -38.72
C LYS A 4 -54.46 15.54 -38.71
N SER A 5 -54.55 16.83 -38.34
CA SER A 5 -55.23 17.99 -39.02
C SER A 5 -55.24 19.19 -38.05
N CYS A 6 -54.78 20.43 -38.28
CA CYS A 6 -54.67 21.38 -39.41
C CYS A 6 -55.96 22.17 -39.74
N MET A 7 -56.04 23.41 -39.25
CA MET A 7 -56.71 24.62 -39.82
C MET A 7 -56.64 25.76 -38.78
N ALA A 8 -56.58 27.06 -39.04
CA ALA A 8 -56.09 27.97 -40.09
C ALA A 8 -56.61 29.39 -39.70
N ALA A 9 -56.03 30.45 -40.30
CA ALA A 9 -56.47 31.87 -40.33
C ALA A 9 -56.06 32.75 -39.11
N LEU A 10 -55.12 33.71 -39.14
CA LEU A 10 -54.76 34.86 -40.02
C LEU A 10 -55.40 36.21 -39.56
N THR A 11 -54.54 37.21 -39.36
CA THR A 11 -54.71 38.70 -39.29
C THR A 11 -55.09 39.40 -37.97
N ALA A 12 -54.15 40.21 -37.44
CA ALA A 12 -54.24 41.70 -37.39
C ALA A 12 -52.98 42.30 -36.71
N VAL A 13 -52.31 43.23 -37.40
CA VAL A 13 -51.20 44.07 -36.89
C VAL A 13 -51.77 45.42 -36.43
N PHE A 14 -51.53 45.81 -35.18
CA PHE A 14 -51.65 47.19 -34.63
C PHE A 14 -50.74 47.26 -33.38
N LEU A 15 -49.52 47.81 -33.43
CA LEU A 15 -49.14 49.22 -33.30
C LEU A 15 -49.08 49.72 -31.81
N CYS A 16 -47.83 49.98 -31.38
CA CYS A 16 -47.34 50.90 -30.32
C CYS A 16 -47.39 50.55 -28.81
N LEU A 17 -46.17 50.54 -28.21
CA LEU A 17 -45.70 51.18 -26.95
C LEU A 17 -44.95 50.23 -25.99
N PRO A 18 -43.62 50.37 -25.79
CA PRO A 18 -43.00 49.83 -24.58
C PRO A 18 -43.30 50.77 -23.40
N VAL A 19 -44.17 50.32 -22.49
CA VAL A 19 -44.26 50.90 -21.14
C VAL A 19 -42.96 50.56 -20.41
N PHE A 20 -42.09 51.55 -20.22
CA PHE A 20 -40.98 51.48 -19.29
C PHE A 20 -41.55 51.24 -17.88
N THR A 21 -41.34 50.03 -17.35
CA THR A 21 -41.56 49.73 -15.95
C THR A 21 -40.45 50.40 -15.14
N LEU A 22 -40.80 51.43 -14.37
CA LEU A 22 -39.93 51.95 -13.30
C LEU A 22 -39.79 50.85 -12.23
N PRO A 23 -38.57 50.51 -11.77
CA PRO A 23 -38.42 49.69 -10.58
C PRO A 23 -38.95 50.50 -9.38
N ALA A 24 -39.95 49.94 -8.69
CA ALA A 24 -40.32 50.41 -7.36
C ALA A 24 -39.15 50.13 -6.42
N TYR A 25 -38.49 51.17 -5.92
CA TYR A 25 -37.51 51.04 -4.86
C TYR A 25 -38.26 50.65 -3.59
N ALA A 26 -38.33 49.35 -3.30
CA ALA A 26 -38.68 48.87 -1.97
C ALA A 26 -37.55 49.33 -1.04
N GLN A 27 -37.81 50.31 -0.18
CA GLN A 27 -36.98 50.53 1.01
C GLN A 27 -37.16 49.33 1.94
N SER A 28 -36.55 48.22 1.57
CA SER A 28 -36.19 47.17 2.51
C SER A 28 -35.00 47.71 3.28
N THR A 29 -35.14 47.83 4.59
CA THR A 29 -34.02 48.02 5.49
C THR A 29 -33.16 46.76 5.37
N GLU A 30 -32.17 46.79 4.48
CA GLU A 30 -31.14 45.75 4.42
C GLU A 30 -30.42 45.73 5.77
N PRO A 31 -30.36 44.58 6.46
CA PRO A 31 -29.36 44.41 7.49
C PRO A 31 -28.02 44.53 6.80
N THR A 32 -27.14 45.40 7.32
CA THR A 32 -25.73 45.46 6.94
C THR A 32 -25.18 44.04 6.86
N GLU A 33 -24.83 43.62 5.65
CA GLU A 33 -24.10 42.39 5.41
C GLU A 33 -22.70 42.60 6.01
N ASP A 34 -22.44 41.94 7.15
CA ASP A 34 -21.09 41.79 7.68
C ASP A 34 -20.19 41.23 6.55
N PRO A 35 -18.95 41.72 6.38
CA PRO A 35 -18.04 41.16 5.39
C PRO A 35 -17.94 39.64 5.59
N PRO A 36 -17.86 38.84 4.50
CA PRO A 36 -17.84 37.39 4.62
C PRO A 36 -16.73 37.01 5.59
N ALA A 37 -17.12 36.44 6.72
CA ALA A 37 -16.18 35.83 7.64
C ALA A 37 -15.34 34.88 6.79
N GLN A 38 -14.04 35.14 6.72
CA GLN A 38 -13.11 34.19 6.13
C GLN A 38 -13.33 32.90 6.91
N GLU A 39 -13.89 31.89 6.25
CA GLU A 39 -13.84 30.53 6.75
C GLU A 39 -12.36 30.17 6.82
N GLU A 40 -11.76 30.40 8.00
CA GLU A 40 -10.55 29.72 8.39
C GLU A 40 -10.89 28.24 8.38
N THR A 41 -10.69 27.63 7.21
CA THR A 41 -10.64 26.18 7.05
C THR A 41 -9.51 25.73 7.95
N THR A 42 -9.87 25.43 9.20
CA THR A 42 -9.00 24.77 10.15
C THR A 42 -8.80 23.37 9.58
N THR A 43 -7.88 23.23 8.63
CA THR A 43 -7.39 21.94 8.16
C THR A 43 -6.86 21.25 9.40
N ALA A 44 -7.66 20.34 9.94
CA ALA A 44 -7.27 19.50 11.06
C ALA A 44 -5.94 18.86 10.69
N LYS A 45 -4.92 19.02 11.56
CA LYS A 45 -3.63 18.38 11.34
C LYS A 45 -3.86 16.88 11.15
N PRO A 46 -3.34 16.28 10.06
CA PRO A 46 -3.45 14.84 9.86
C PRO A 46 -2.84 14.13 11.08
N PHE A 47 -3.53 13.08 11.55
CA PHE A 47 -3.07 12.28 12.67
C PHE A 47 -1.75 11.56 12.39
N THR A 48 -1.39 11.43 11.11
CA THR A 48 -0.14 10.86 10.63
C THR A 48 0.82 11.97 10.22
N PRO A 49 2.06 11.99 10.75
CA PRO A 49 3.12 12.82 10.17
C PRO A 49 3.38 12.39 8.71
N GLU A 50 4.04 13.25 7.94
CA GLU A 50 4.48 12.91 6.58
C GLU A 50 5.41 11.68 6.63
N GLY A 51 5.01 10.63 5.93
CA GLY A 51 5.80 9.41 5.76
C GLY A 51 6.93 9.63 4.75
N THR A 52 8.00 8.84 4.84
CA THR A 52 9.10 8.89 3.87
C THR A 52 8.82 8.11 2.60
N GLY A 53 8.01 7.05 2.66
CA GLY A 53 7.66 6.21 1.52
C GLY A 53 6.42 6.68 0.77
N THR A 54 6.40 6.45 -0.55
CA THR A 54 5.26 6.67 -1.43
C THR A 54 4.68 5.35 -1.90
N VAL A 55 3.35 5.20 -1.87
CA VAL A 55 2.68 4.05 -2.50
C VAL A 55 2.77 4.21 -4.02
N VAL A 56 3.45 3.26 -4.67
CA VAL A 56 3.64 3.26 -6.13
C VAL A 56 2.68 2.30 -6.84
N ASP A 57 2.14 1.31 -6.13
CA ASP A 57 1.16 0.38 -6.66
C ASP A 57 0.19 -0.10 -5.57
N ASN A 58 -1.04 -0.40 -5.98
CA ASN A 58 -2.08 -0.96 -5.13
C ASN A 58 -2.93 -1.96 -5.93
N ALA A 59 -3.12 -3.16 -5.36
CA ALA A 59 -3.97 -4.21 -5.92
C ALA A 59 -4.80 -4.89 -4.84
N THR A 60 -5.96 -5.42 -5.22
CA THR A 60 -6.83 -6.20 -4.35
C THR A 60 -7.23 -7.48 -5.06
N ASP A 61 -7.18 -8.62 -4.36
CA ASP A 61 -7.63 -9.91 -4.89
C ASP A 61 -9.11 -10.20 -4.58
N GLU A 62 -9.66 -11.26 -5.18
CA GLU A 62 -11.05 -11.69 -4.95
C GLU A 62 -11.30 -12.18 -3.52
N ASP A 63 -10.25 -12.61 -2.84
CA ASP A 63 -10.31 -13.07 -1.45
C ASP A 63 -10.30 -11.90 -0.45
N GLY A 64 -10.11 -10.65 -0.88
CA GLY A 64 -10.06 -9.49 0.00
C GLY A 64 -8.69 -9.23 0.64
N LYS A 65 -7.60 -9.76 0.08
CA LYS A 65 -6.23 -9.31 0.40
C LYS A 65 -5.91 -8.07 -0.41
N GLU A 66 -5.46 -7.03 0.29
CA GLU A 66 -4.94 -5.80 -0.31
C GLU A 66 -3.41 -5.85 -0.34
N PHE A 67 -2.82 -5.46 -1.46
CA PHE A 67 -1.38 -5.40 -1.69
C PHE A 67 -1.01 -3.95 -1.99
N TYR A 68 -0.01 -3.43 -1.29
CA TYR A 68 0.57 -2.11 -1.54
C TYR A 68 2.06 -2.27 -1.77
N THR A 69 2.56 -1.64 -2.83
CA THR A 69 4.00 -1.49 -3.07
C THR A 69 4.40 -0.08 -2.66
N ILE A 70 5.33 0.04 -1.74
CA ILE A 70 5.81 1.31 -1.18
C ILE A 70 7.26 1.47 -1.59
N GLN A 71 7.61 2.62 -2.17
CA GLN A 71 8.98 2.96 -2.51
C GLN A 71 9.46 4.13 -1.66
N THR A 72 10.67 4.04 -1.14
CA THR A 72 11.33 5.16 -0.45
C THR A 72 12.14 6.03 -1.42
N PRO A 73 12.57 7.23 -1.01
CA PRO A 73 13.40 8.10 -1.85
C PRO A 73 14.76 7.49 -2.20
N ASP A 74 15.24 6.56 -1.37
CA ASP A 74 16.47 5.79 -1.59
C ASP A 74 16.25 4.54 -2.46
N GLU A 75 15.11 4.47 -3.15
CA GLU A 75 14.69 3.38 -4.05
C GLU A 75 14.48 2.02 -3.38
N HIS A 76 14.45 1.95 -2.05
CA HIS A 76 14.04 0.72 -1.35
C HIS A 76 12.56 0.44 -1.57
N VAL A 77 12.25 -0.82 -1.90
CA VAL A 77 10.88 -1.27 -2.18
C VAL A 77 10.41 -2.15 -1.03
N PHE A 78 9.23 -1.82 -0.50
CA PHE A 78 8.55 -2.58 0.52
C PHE A 78 7.17 -3.01 0.05
N PHE A 79 6.69 -4.14 0.55
CA PHE A 79 5.35 -4.64 0.29
C PHE A 79 4.54 -4.68 1.58
N LEU A 80 3.33 -4.12 1.55
CA LEU A 80 2.34 -4.22 2.63
C LEU A 80 1.17 -5.06 2.14
N VAL A 81 0.88 -6.15 2.85
CA VAL A 81 -0.24 -7.04 2.56
C VAL A 81 -1.23 -7.00 3.72
N ILE A 82 -2.49 -6.69 3.43
CA ILE A 82 -3.58 -6.67 4.42
C ILE A 82 -4.61 -7.73 4.04
N ASP A 83 -4.70 -8.78 4.84
CA ASP A 83 -5.73 -9.80 4.73
C ASP A 83 -6.97 -9.37 5.51
N LYS A 84 -8.07 -9.06 4.81
CA LYS A 84 -9.32 -8.60 5.45
C LYS A 84 -10.21 -9.73 5.95
N GLN A 85 -9.88 -10.98 5.60
CA GLN A 85 -10.66 -12.15 6.00
C GLN A 85 -10.23 -12.70 7.36
N ARG A 86 -9.00 -12.38 7.78
CA ARG A 86 -8.48 -12.74 9.10
C ARG A 86 -8.67 -11.61 10.09
N THR A 87 -8.97 -11.99 11.32
CA THR A 87 -9.16 -11.06 12.45
C THR A 87 -7.91 -10.88 13.31
N SER A 88 -6.86 -11.68 13.07
CA SER A 88 -5.57 -11.63 13.77
C SER A 88 -4.44 -11.94 12.81
N GLU A 89 -3.24 -11.39 13.08
CA GLU A 89 -2.03 -11.62 12.28
C GLU A 89 -2.25 -11.39 10.78
N ASN A 90 -2.96 -10.31 10.44
CA ASN A 90 -3.53 -10.10 9.12
C ASN A 90 -2.86 -8.96 8.33
N VAL A 91 -1.78 -8.38 8.87
CA VAL A 91 -1.01 -7.31 8.22
C VAL A 91 0.45 -7.75 8.15
N TYR A 92 1.02 -7.78 6.95
CA TYR A 92 2.39 -8.20 6.69
C TYR A 92 3.15 -7.08 6.02
N PHE A 93 4.29 -6.71 6.59
CA PHE A 93 5.22 -5.75 5.99
C PHE A 93 6.49 -6.49 5.60
N LEU A 94 6.84 -6.45 4.31
CA LEU A 94 7.90 -7.24 3.71
C LEU A 94 8.90 -6.32 3.02
N ASP A 95 10.17 -6.70 3.07
CA ASP A 95 11.24 -6.09 2.31
C ASP A 95 11.40 -6.77 0.94
N ALA A 96 11.86 -6.02 -0.06
CA ALA A 96 12.24 -6.60 -1.34
C ALA A 96 13.63 -7.24 -1.25
N VAL A 97 13.78 -8.40 -1.86
CA VAL A 97 15.08 -9.08 -1.93
C VAL A 97 15.93 -8.43 -3.03
N THR A 98 17.15 -8.00 -2.69
CA THR A 98 18.10 -7.45 -3.66
C THR A 98 19.11 -8.50 -4.13
N GLU A 99 19.78 -8.25 -5.26
CA GLU A 99 20.85 -9.13 -5.74
C GLU A 99 21.96 -9.33 -4.69
N LYS A 100 22.31 -8.28 -3.96
CA LYS A 100 23.30 -8.35 -2.87
C LYS A 100 22.89 -9.37 -1.81
N ASP A 101 21.61 -9.43 -1.48
CA ASP A 101 21.09 -10.33 -0.45
C ASP A 101 21.18 -11.77 -0.94
N LEU A 102 20.83 -12.03 -2.20
CA LEU A 102 20.98 -13.34 -2.83
C LEU A 102 22.46 -13.79 -2.88
N LEU A 103 23.38 -12.87 -3.22
CA LEU A 103 24.80 -13.16 -3.27
C LEU A 103 25.37 -13.48 -1.88
N SER A 104 24.94 -12.75 -0.85
CA SER A 104 25.34 -13.00 0.54
C SER A 104 24.91 -14.40 1.00
N LEU A 105 23.70 -14.83 0.63
CA LEU A 105 23.19 -16.17 0.96
C LEU A 105 23.99 -17.27 0.25
N ALA A 106 24.27 -17.11 -1.05
CA ALA A 106 25.06 -18.08 -1.82
C ALA A 106 26.51 -18.22 -1.32
N GLN A 107 27.13 -17.15 -0.81
CA GLN A 107 28.46 -17.22 -0.20
C GLN A 107 28.41 -17.88 1.18
N SER A 108 27.37 -17.61 1.97
CA SER A 108 27.20 -18.20 3.30
C SER A 108 27.05 -19.73 3.25
N GLU A 109 26.36 -20.27 2.24
CA GLU A 109 26.27 -21.73 2.04
C GLU A 109 27.64 -22.36 1.73
N LYS A 110 28.50 -21.70 0.93
CA LYS A 110 29.84 -22.18 0.60
C LYS A 110 30.80 -22.24 1.80
N GLU A 111 30.73 -21.25 2.68
CA GLU A 111 31.58 -21.23 3.88
C GLU A 111 31.12 -22.26 4.92
N SER A 112 29.81 -22.53 5.02
CA SER A 112 29.25 -23.53 5.93
C SER A 112 29.69 -24.97 5.59
N GLU A 113 29.90 -25.30 4.32
CA GLU A 113 30.37 -26.63 3.90
C GLU A 113 31.88 -26.84 4.15
N THR A 114 32.64 -25.80 4.51
CA THR A 114 34.11 -25.88 4.64
C THR A 114 34.60 -26.23 6.06
N LEU A 115 33.70 -26.31 7.06
CA LEU A 115 34.07 -26.60 8.46
C LEU A 115 33.76 -28.02 8.94
N GLU A 116 33.16 -28.88 8.12
CA GLU A 116 33.05 -30.31 8.40
C GLU A 116 34.22 -31.08 7.75
N GLN A 117 35.45 -30.69 8.08
CA GLN A 117 36.55 -31.66 7.99
C GLN A 117 36.30 -32.72 9.05
N GLU A 118 35.79 -33.86 8.61
CA GLU A 118 35.82 -35.12 9.33
C GLU A 118 37.19 -35.24 10.03
N PRO A 119 37.25 -35.44 11.36
CA PRO A 119 38.53 -35.59 12.04
C PRO A 119 39.27 -36.76 11.37
N GLU A 120 40.49 -36.52 10.89
CA GLU A 120 41.35 -37.58 10.36
C GLU A 120 41.32 -38.77 11.32
N PRO A 121 41.13 -40.02 10.84
CA PRO A 121 41.14 -41.17 11.71
C PRO A 121 42.48 -41.22 12.43
N THR A 122 42.45 -41.00 13.74
CA THR A 122 43.60 -41.22 14.61
C THR A 122 44.10 -42.65 14.36
N PRO A 123 45.41 -42.88 14.11
CA PRO A 123 45.91 -44.22 13.88
C PRO A 123 45.54 -45.10 15.07
N ALA A 124 44.88 -46.22 14.82
CA ALA A 124 44.55 -47.18 15.87
C ALA A 124 45.84 -47.58 16.62
N PRO A 125 45.85 -47.57 17.96
CA PRO A 125 46.98 -48.05 18.73
C PRO A 125 47.34 -49.49 18.32
N PRO A 126 48.63 -49.86 18.24
CA PRO A 126 49.02 -51.21 17.84
C PRO A 126 48.42 -52.24 18.81
N GLU A 127 47.83 -53.30 18.27
CA GLU A 127 47.30 -54.42 19.06
C GLU A 127 48.42 -55.02 19.93
N PRO A 128 48.17 -55.29 21.23
CA PRO A 128 49.15 -55.92 22.08
C PRO A 128 49.43 -57.35 21.59
N THR A 129 50.66 -57.57 21.14
CA THR A 129 51.22 -58.89 20.90
C THR A 129 51.31 -59.65 22.23
N ASN A 130 50.54 -60.73 22.30
CA ASN A 130 50.59 -61.93 23.14
C ASN A 130 51.70 -62.05 24.21
N GLU A 131 51.33 -62.37 25.45
CA GLU A 131 52.18 -63.20 26.32
C GLU A 131 51.29 -64.15 27.15
N PRO A 132 51.49 -65.48 27.10
CA PRO A 132 50.67 -66.44 27.83
C PRO A 132 51.00 -66.44 29.33
N GLU A 133 49.95 -66.40 30.16
CA GLU A 133 49.99 -66.46 31.62
C GLU A 133 50.69 -67.76 32.10
N PRO A 134 51.69 -67.69 33.00
CA PRO A 134 52.36 -68.90 33.45
C PRO A 134 51.48 -69.67 34.44
N ALA A 135 51.42 -70.99 34.26
CA ALA A 135 50.71 -71.91 35.14
C ALA A 135 51.29 -71.87 36.57
N PRO A 136 50.46 -72.00 37.62
CA PRO A 136 50.96 -72.04 38.99
C PRO A 136 51.67 -73.37 39.29
N GLU A 137 52.89 -73.27 39.80
CA GLU A 137 53.67 -74.38 40.38
C GLU A 137 53.37 -74.55 41.90
N PRO A 138 53.63 -75.74 42.49
CA PRO A 138 52.85 -76.32 43.60
C PRO A 138 53.04 -75.72 45.00
#